data_AF-A0A6J7GLE6-F1
#
_entry.id   AF-A0A6J7GLE6-F1
#
_cell.length_a   1.000
_cell.length_b   1.000
_cell.length_c   1.000
_cell.angle_alpha   90.00
_cell.angle_beta   90.00
_cell.angle_gamma   90.00
#
_symmetry.space_group_name_H-M   'P 1'
#
loop_
_entity.id
_entity.type
_entity.pdbx_description
1 polymer ?
#
loop_
_entity_poly.entity_id
_entity_poly.type
_entity_poly.pdbx_seq_one_letter_code
_entity_poly.pdbx_strand_id
1 'polypeptide(L)'
;MPPASRTDGAPALPQPPTLVSRCPGCGAVLAATPGIEARHPGASPGCTRLFDVTVRGLRDEAPSDLRAAQLVELATTTYDAQHSPDPESLHRLRAALGEGARRPVRDTPPRRWRTTVADVAADLDVVDLAVLLRSWAQAVSADWADESS
;
A
#
# COMPACT_ATOMS: atom_id res chain seq x y z
N MET A 1 6.87 -48.88 -32.52
CA MET A 1 6.10 -48.14 -31.49
C MET A 1 7.08 -47.63 -30.44
N PRO A 2 7.47 -46.36 -30.47
CA PRO A 2 8.26 -45.74 -29.42
C PRO A 2 7.35 -45.30 -28.24
N PRO A 3 7.78 -45.41 -26.97
CA PRO A 3 7.00 -44.89 -25.85
C PRO A 3 7.14 -43.37 -25.76
N ALA A 4 6.00 -42.69 -25.58
CA ALA A 4 5.94 -41.26 -25.32
C ALA A 4 6.43 -40.97 -23.89
N SER A 5 7.51 -40.19 -23.77
CA SER A 5 7.93 -39.60 -22.50
C SER A 5 6.89 -38.56 -22.07
N ARG A 6 6.24 -38.80 -20.93
CA ARG A 6 5.44 -37.76 -20.24
C ARG A 6 6.40 -36.67 -19.79
N THR A 7 6.27 -35.48 -20.35
CA THR A 7 6.74 -34.26 -19.70
C THR A 7 5.80 -33.97 -18.54
N ASP A 8 6.23 -34.31 -17.33
CA ASP A 8 5.66 -33.80 -16.09
C ASP A 8 5.86 -32.28 -16.06
N GLY A 9 4.85 -31.55 -16.52
CA GLY A 9 4.80 -30.09 -16.50
C GLY A 9 4.46 -29.57 -15.11
N ALA A 10 5.32 -29.82 -14.13
CA ALA A 10 5.24 -29.07 -12.88
C ALA A 10 5.55 -27.60 -13.20
N PRO A 11 4.68 -26.63 -12.86
CA PRO A 11 4.97 -25.23 -13.07
C PRO A 11 6.24 -24.88 -12.30
N ALA A 12 7.22 -24.31 -13.00
CA ALA A 12 8.44 -23.83 -12.38
C ALA A 12 8.07 -22.81 -11.30
N LEU A 13 8.53 -23.04 -10.06
CA LEU A 13 8.33 -22.10 -8.98
C LEU A 13 8.97 -20.74 -9.38
N PRO A 14 8.31 -19.61 -9.08
CA PRO A 14 8.88 -18.29 -9.34
C PRO A 14 10.27 -18.20 -8.69
N GLN A 15 11.29 -17.92 -9.49
CA GLN A 15 12.62 -17.67 -8.92
C GLN A 15 12.58 -16.39 -8.09
N PRO A 16 13.25 -16.35 -6.93
CA PRO A 16 13.31 -15.15 -6.13
C PRO A 16 13.94 -14.01 -6.94
N PRO A 17 13.42 -12.78 -6.80
CA PRO A 17 13.98 -11.64 -7.51
C PRO A 17 15.44 -11.45 -7.11
N THR A 18 16.32 -11.27 -8.09
CA THR A 18 17.75 -11.06 -7.85
C THR A 18 18.06 -9.65 -7.32
N LEU A 19 17.08 -8.74 -7.37
CA LEU A 19 17.18 -7.35 -6.94
C LEU A 19 15.94 -6.93 -6.15
N VAL A 20 16.16 -6.27 -5.02
CA VAL A 20 15.11 -5.65 -4.20
C VAL A 20 15.38 -4.16 -4.05
N SER A 21 14.31 -3.37 -3.89
CA SER A 21 14.36 -1.94 -3.66
C SER A 21 13.55 -1.57 -2.44
N ARG A 22 14.01 -0.58 -1.68
CA ARG A 22 13.29 -0.06 -0.51
C ARG A 22 12.53 1.20 -0.91
N CYS A 23 11.26 1.28 -0.53
CA CYS A 23 10.45 2.48 -0.68
C CYS A 23 10.93 3.58 0.28
N PRO A 24 11.25 4.81 -0.19
CA PRO A 24 11.76 5.86 0.69
C PRO A 24 10.69 6.41 1.66
N GLY A 25 9.41 6.43 1.29
CA GLY A 25 8.34 6.93 2.16
C GLY A 25 7.90 5.92 3.23
N CYS A 26 7.42 4.74 2.80
CA CYS A 26 6.88 3.74 3.73
C CYS A 26 7.90 2.71 4.24
N GLY A 27 9.11 2.65 3.66
CA GLY A 27 10.15 1.70 4.07
C GLY A 27 9.98 0.26 3.58
N ALA A 28 8.88 -0.05 2.87
CA ALA A 28 8.59 -1.37 2.32
C ALA A 28 9.70 -1.85 1.38
N VAL A 29 10.04 -3.14 1.43
CA VAL A 29 11.04 -3.76 0.57
C VAL A 29 10.34 -4.59 -0.49
N LEU A 30 10.52 -4.23 -1.75
CA LEU A 30 9.80 -4.80 -2.89
C LEU A 30 10.79 -5.32 -3.93
N ALA A 31 10.37 -6.35 -4.68
CA ALA A 31 11.10 -6.82 -5.84
C ALA A 31 11.33 -5.66 -6.83
N ALA A 32 12.59 -5.44 -7.22
CA ALA A 32 12.90 -4.43 -8.21
C ALA A 32 12.43 -4.91 -9.58
N THR A 33 11.65 -4.08 -10.27
CA THR A 33 11.26 -4.34 -11.66
C THR A 33 11.88 -3.25 -12.54
N PRO A 34 12.84 -3.58 -13.41
CA PRO A 34 13.46 -2.61 -14.30
C PRO A 34 12.42 -1.93 -15.21
N GLY A 35 12.65 -0.64 -15.50
CA GLY A 35 11.83 0.11 -16.46
C GLY A 35 10.49 0.63 -15.94
N ILE A 36 10.23 0.56 -14.63
CA ILE A 36 9.06 1.21 -14.01
C ILE A 36 9.49 2.56 -13.44
N GLU A 37 8.76 3.61 -13.79
CA GLU A 37 8.97 4.95 -13.27
C GLU A 37 8.13 5.22 -12.03
N ALA A 38 8.66 6.03 -11.11
CA ALA A 38 7.92 6.47 -9.93
C ALA A 38 6.88 7.51 -10.38
N ARG A 39 5.60 7.27 -10.08
CA ARG A 39 4.51 8.20 -10.42
C ARG A 39 3.98 8.96 -9.22
N HIS A 40 4.46 8.65 -8.01
CA HIS A 40 4.04 9.28 -6.78
C HIS A 40 5.26 9.80 -6.00
N PRO A 41 5.30 11.09 -5.64
CA PRO A 41 6.38 11.67 -4.83
C PRO A 41 6.60 10.88 -3.54
N GLY A 42 7.85 10.68 -3.14
CA GLY A 42 8.22 9.95 -1.93
C GLY A 42 7.99 8.43 -1.98
N ALA A 43 7.42 7.89 -3.05
CA ALA A 43 7.27 6.44 -3.25
C ALA A 43 8.29 5.88 -4.25
N SER A 44 8.68 4.63 -4.05
CA SER A 44 9.41 3.88 -5.08
C SER A 44 8.46 3.46 -6.21
N PRO A 45 8.96 3.24 -7.45
CA PRO A 45 8.14 2.77 -8.57
C PRO A 45 7.37 1.49 -8.25
N GLY A 46 8.03 0.53 -7.57
CA GLY A 46 7.41 -0.73 -7.15
C GLY A 46 6.26 -0.51 -6.16
N CYS A 47 6.41 0.42 -5.21
CA CYS A 47 5.39 0.73 -4.23
C CYS A 47 4.16 1.39 -4.86
N THR A 48 4.38 2.34 -5.78
CA THR A 48 3.28 2.95 -6.56
C THR A 48 2.52 1.89 -7.35
N ARG A 49 3.24 1.00 -8.05
CA ARG A 49 2.60 -0.09 -8.80
C ARG A 49 1.83 -1.05 -7.90
N LEU A 50 2.39 -1.41 -6.73
CA LEU A 50 1.72 -2.29 -5.79
C LEU A 50 0.40 -1.68 -5.32
N PHE A 51 0.44 -0.42 -4.88
CA PHE A 51 -0.75 0.33 -4.50
C PHE A 51 -1.80 0.36 -5.63
N ASP A 52 -1.37 0.69 -6.85
CA ASP A 52 -2.27 0.75 -8.01
C ASP A 52 -2.98 -0.57 -8.29
N VAL A 53 -2.26 -1.70 -8.13
CA VAL A 53 -2.83 -3.03 -8.31
C VAL A 53 -3.77 -3.38 -7.16
N THR A 54 -3.35 -3.14 -5.90
CA THR A 54 -4.14 -3.42 -4.69
C THR A 54 -5.51 -2.77 -4.72
N VAL A 55 -5.61 -1.52 -5.19
CA VAL A 55 -6.89 -0.77 -5.20
C VAL A 55 -7.60 -0.79 -6.56
N ARG A 56 -7.10 -1.53 -7.56
CA ARG A 56 -7.63 -1.49 -8.92
C ARG A 56 -9.11 -1.86 -8.98
N GLY A 57 -9.51 -2.95 -8.34
CA GLY A 57 -10.92 -3.39 -8.33
C GLY A 57 -11.85 -2.31 -7.78
N LEU A 58 -11.45 -1.68 -6.67
CA LEU A 58 -12.21 -0.57 -6.07
C LEU A 58 -12.31 0.64 -7.01
N ARG A 59 -11.23 0.96 -7.74
CA ARG A 59 -11.24 2.06 -8.73
C ARG A 59 -12.16 1.76 -9.91
N ASP A 60 -12.20 0.52 -10.36
CA ASP A 60 -13.07 0.08 -11.45
C ASP A 60 -14.56 0.16 -11.02
N GLU A 61 -14.88 -0.10 -9.75
CA GLU A 61 -16.23 -0.05 -9.18
C GLU A 61 -16.71 1.35 -8.77
N ALA A 62 -15.79 2.24 -8.38
CA ALA A 62 -16.06 3.57 -7.82
C ALA A 62 -17.02 4.46 -8.63
N PRO A 63 -17.05 4.46 -9.98
CA PRO A 63 -18.01 5.25 -10.74
C PRO A 63 -19.48 4.89 -10.49
N SER A 64 -19.74 3.68 -10.01
CA SER A 64 -21.10 3.15 -9.78
C SER A 64 -21.40 2.80 -8.31
N ASP A 65 -20.39 2.73 -7.44
CA ASP A 65 -20.56 2.44 -6.02
C ASP A 65 -19.87 3.49 -5.14
N LEU A 66 -20.69 4.23 -4.38
CA LEU A 66 -20.21 5.24 -3.43
C LEU A 66 -19.34 4.65 -2.32
N ARG A 67 -19.57 3.40 -1.91
CA ARG A 67 -18.74 2.72 -0.90
C ARG A 67 -17.35 2.42 -1.46
N ALA A 68 -17.27 1.94 -2.69
CA ALA A 68 -16.00 1.74 -3.38
C ALA A 68 -15.24 3.07 -3.55
N ALA A 69 -15.93 4.14 -3.95
CA ALA A 69 -15.34 5.47 -4.05
C ALA A 69 -14.75 5.97 -2.72
N GLN A 70 -15.48 5.80 -1.60
CA GLN A 70 -14.99 6.14 -0.26
C GLN A 70 -13.76 5.33 0.15
N LEU A 71 -13.70 4.04 -0.21
CA LEU A 71 -12.53 3.19 0.08
C LEU A 71 -11.32 3.60 -0.77
N VAL A 72 -11.50 3.99 -2.03
CA VAL A 72 -10.42 4.55 -2.86
C VAL A 72 -9.88 5.85 -2.26
N GLU A 73 -10.76 6.74 -1.79
CA GLU A 73 -10.35 7.98 -1.12
C GLU A 73 -9.57 7.69 0.18
N LEU A 74 -10.07 6.78 1.01
CA LEU A 74 -9.37 6.36 2.24
C LEU A 74 -8.00 5.76 1.92
N ALA A 75 -7.91 4.87 0.94
CA ALA A 75 -6.65 4.25 0.53
C ALA A 75 -5.66 5.29 -0.01
N THR A 76 -6.14 6.24 -0.82
CA THR A 76 -5.31 7.29 -1.43
C THR A 76 -4.78 8.26 -0.37
N THR A 77 -5.63 8.76 0.52
CA THR A 77 -5.20 9.65 1.61
C THR A 77 -4.27 8.95 2.60
N THR A 78 -4.46 7.65 2.84
CA THR A 78 -3.52 6.84 3.65
C THR A 78 -2.16 6.71 2.95
N TYR A 79 -2.17 6.41 1.65
CA TYR A 79 -0.95 6.30 0.85
C TYR A 79 -0.18 7.63 0.82
N ASP A 80 -0.87 8.75 0.59
CA ASP A 80 -0.30 10.09 0.64
C ASP A 80 0.36 10.36 1.99
N ALA A 81 -0.33 10.07 3.10
CA ALA A 81 0.16 10.31 4.44
C ALA A 81 1.40 9.48 4.83
N GLN A 82 1.67 8.38 4.12
CA GLN A 82 2.92 7.60 4.28
C GLN A 82 4.08 8.06 3.41
N HIS A 83 3.79 8.76 2.31
CA HIS A 83 4.80 9.09 1.28
C HIS A 83 5.06 10.59 1.16
N SER A 84 4.18 11.43 1.70
CA SER A 84 4.35 12.88 1.75
C SER A 84 4.86 13.31 3.13
N PRO A 85 5.88 14.19 3.19
CA PRO A 85 6.26 14.84 4.45
C PRO A 85 5.27 15.95 4.86
N ASP A 86 4.30 16.28 4.02
CA ASP A 86 3.34 17.37 4.24
C ASP A 86 2.26 16.99 5.25
N PRO A 87 2.12 17.71 6.38
CA PRO A 87 1.06 17.49 7.36
C PRO A 87 -0.36 17.59 6.79
N GLU A 88 -0.58 18.28 5.67
CA GLU A 88 -1.92 18.35 5.05
C GLU A 88 -2.42 16.96 4.64
N SER A 89 -1.53 16.06 4.21
CA SER A 89 -1.87 14.68 3.86
C SER A 89 -2.48 13.92 5.04
N LEU A 90 -1.96 14.12 6.25
CA LEU A 90 -2.52 13.56 7.49
C LEU A 90 -3.90 14.17 7.81
N HIS A 91 -4.09 15.46 7.59
CA HIS A 91 -5.40 16.09 7.81
C HIS A 91 -6.47 15.48 6.90
N ARG A 92 -6.15 15.26 5.61
CA ARG A 92 -7.05 14.58 4.67
C ARG A 92 -7.35 13.14 5.11
N LEU A 93 -6.35 12.38 5.54
CA LEU A 93 -6.54 11.04 6.11
C LEU A 93 -7.48 11.05 7.32
N ARG A 94 -7.26 11.94 8.29
CA ARG A 94 -8.09 12.03 9.51
C ARG A 94 -9.52 12.48 9.21
N ALA A 95 -9.72 13.31 8.19
CA ALA A 95 -11.04 13.65 7.68
C ALA A 95 -11.74 12.41 7.10
N ALA A 96 -11.05 11.64 6.25
CA ALA A 96 -11.58 10.40 5.66
C ALA A 96 -11.91 9.32 6.71
N LEU A 97 -11.15 9.27 7.83
CA LEU A 97 -11.43 8.39 8.98
C LEU A 97 -12.55 8.88 9.89
N GLY A 98 -12.95 10.17 9.79
CA GLY A 98 -13.88 10.79 10.74
C GLY A 98 -13.30 11.05 12.13
N GLU A 99 -11.97 11.05 12.29
CA GLU A 99 -11.29 11.26 13.59
C GLU A 99 -11.22 12.74 14.00
N GLY A 100 -11.29 13.67 13.03
CA GLY A 100 -11.10 15.11 13.24
C GLY A 100 -9.67 15.49 13.67
N ALA A 101 -9.42 16.79 13.91
CA ALA A 101 -8.08 17.33 14.20
C ALA A 101 -7.58 17.12 15.65
N ARG A 102 -8.13 16.15 16.39
CA ARG A 102 -8.00 16.12 17.87
C ARG A 102 -6.71 15.49 18.41
N ARG A 103 -5.94 14.79 17.59
CA ARG A 103 -4.68 14.15 18.02
C ARG A 103 -3.48 15.04 17.70
N PRO A 104 -2.45 15.07 18.55
CA PRO A 104 -1.16 15.67 18.21
C PRO A 104 -0.65 15.16 16.86
N VAL A 105 0.07 16.02 16.15
CA VAL A 105 0.70 15.72 14.87
C VAL A 105 2.17 16.02 15.05
N ARG A 106 3.02 15.02 14.75
CA ARG A 106 4.46 15.25 14.59
C ARG A 106 4.71 16.20 13.41
N ASP A 107 5.71 17.06 13.54
CA ASP A 107 6.16 17.90 12.41
C ASP A 107 6.82 17.08 11.29
N THR A 108 7.20 15.83 11.57
CA THR A 108 7.82 14.93 10.60
C THR A 108 7.21 13.52 10.68
N PRO A 109 7.13 12.79 9.55
CA PRO A 109 6.65 11.42 9.56
C PRO A 109 7.58 10.50 10.36
N PRO A 110 7.04 9.40 10.93
CA PRO A 110 7.84 8.38 11.60
C PRO A 110 8.93 7.82 10.68
N ARG A 111 10.06 7.42 11.27
CA ARG A 111 11.13 6.71 10.54
C ARG A 111 10.75 5.28 10.14
N ARG A 112 9.75 4.70 10.81
CA ARG A 112 9.26 3.34 10.59
C ARG A 112 7.75 3.31 10.79
N TRP A 113 7.05 2.72 9.83
CA TRP A 113 5.61 2.50 9.90
C TRP A 113 5.33 1.11 10.47
N ARG A 114 4.27 0.99 11.27
CA ARG A 114 3.81 -0.32 11.78
C ARG A 114 3.16 -1.16 10.68
N THR A 115 2.49 -0.52 9.73
CA THR A 115 1.79 -1.17 8.62
C THR A 115 2.00 -0.38 7.35
N THR A 116 2.21 -1.05 6.23
CA THR A 116 2.43 -0.47 4.91
C THR A 116 1.47 -1.07 3.89
N VAL A 117 1.40 -0.48 2.70
CA VAL A 117 0.65 -1.06 1.57
C VAL A 117 1.15 -2.46 1.19
N ALA A 118 2.42 -2.80 1.48
CA ALA A 118 2.95 -4.12 1.20
C ALA A 118 2.31 -5.19 2.11
N ASP A 119 2.06 -4.85 3.37
CA ASP A 119 1.37 -5.73 4.32
C ASP A 119 -0.10 -5.90 3.89
N VAL A 120 -0.77 -4.81 3.50
CA VAL A 120 -2.13 -4.87 2.93
C VAL A 120 -2.19 -5.79 1.72
N ALA A 121 -1.25 -5.66 0.78
CA ALA A 121 -1.21 -6.49 -0.42
C ALA A 121 -0.92 -7.96 -0.11
N ALA A 122 -0.12 -8.24 0.91
CA ALA A 122 0.23 -9.59 1.33
C ALA A 122 -0.96 -10.33 1.99
N ASP A 123 -1.86 -9.59 2.65
CA ASP A 123 -2.99 -10.18 3.39
C ASP A 123 -4.31 -10.21 2.58
N LEU A 124 -4.30 -9.76 1.32
CA LEU A 124 -5.48 -9.65 0.46
C LEU A 124 -6.23 -10.96 0.23
N ASP A 125 -5.54 -12.10 0.28
CA ASP A 125 -6.13 -13.43 0.10
C ASP A 125 -6.76 -13.99 1.38
N VAL A 126 -6.50 -13.36 2.53
CA VAL A 126 -6.98 -13.78 3.85
C VAL A 126 -8.05 -12.85 4.40
N VAL A 127 -7.92 -11.54 4.19
CA VAL A 127 -8.76 -10.52 4.81
C VAL A 127 -9.42 -9.64 3.75
N ASP A 128 -10.67 -9.26 3.99
CA ASP A 128 -11.40 -8.32 3.14
C ASP A 128 -10.64 -6.98 2.99
N LEU A 129 -10.52 -6.52 1.74
CA LEU A 129 -9.78 -5.30 1.42
C LEU A 129 -10.32 -4.07 2.16
N ALA A 130 -11.64 -3.96 2.36
CA ALA A 130 -12.20 -2.81 3.07
C ALA A 130 -11.83 -2.81 4.56
N VAL A 131 -11.62 -3.99 5.16
CA VAL A 131 -11.10 -4.13 6.53
C VAL A 131 -9.61 -3.77 6.57
N LEU A 132 -8.82 -4.29 5.64
CA LEU A 132 -7.39 -4.00 5.54
C LEU A 132 -7.11 -2.50 5.36
N LEU A 133 -7.82 -1.83 4.45
CA LEU A 133 -7.66 -0.40 4.20
C LEU A 133 -7.99 0.45 5.43
N ARG A 134 -9.05 0.11 6.17
CA ARG A 134 -9.42 0.82 7.40
C ARG A 134 -8.38 0.61 8.50
N SER A 135 -7.91 -0.63 8.68
CA SER A 135 -6.88 -0.93 9.68
C SER A 135 -5.57 -0.20 9.36
N TRP A 136 -5.15 -0.22 8.09
CA TRP A 136 -3.96 0.50 7.63
C TRP A 136 -4.09 2.02 7.83
N ALA A 137 -5.22 2.62 7.45
CA ALA A 137 -5.50 4.04 7.67
C ALA A 137 -5.39 4.46 9.14
N GLN A 138 -5.99 3.66 10.03
CA GLN A 138 -5.92 3.89 11.48
C GLN A 138 -4.48 3.75 12.01
N ALA A 139 -3.73 2.74 11.55
CA ALA A 139 -2.34 2.55 11.92
C ALA A 139 -1.47 3.75 11.51
N VAL A 140 -1.65 4.26 10.28
CA VAL A 140 -0.93 5.45 9.78
C VAL A 140 -1.28 6.69 10.60
N SER A 141 -2.56 6.95 10.84
CA SER A 141 -2.99 8.10 11.68
C SER A 141 -2.40 8.02 13.10
N ALA A 142 -2.31 6.82 13.67
CA ALA A 142 -1.74 6.59 14.99
C ALA A 142 -0.20 6.74 15.00
N ASP A 143 0.50 6.28 13.97
CA ASP A 143 1.97 6.41 13.85
C ASP A 143 2.43 7.87 13.77
N TRP A 144 1.60 8.73 13.18
CA TRP A 144 1.80 10.19 13.20
C TRP A 144 1.60 10.85 14.57
N ALA A 145 0.94 10.16 15.51
CA ALA A 145 0.58 10.69 16.83
C ALA A 145 1.41 10.09 17.99
N ASP A 146 2.07 8.95 17.78
CA ASP A 146 2.99 8.37 18.75
C ASP A 146 4.16 9.35 19.00
N GLU A 147 4.93 9.29 20.08
CA GLU A 147 6.18 10.07 20.27
C GLU A 147 7.41 9.16 20.43
N SER A 148 7.20 7.85 20.44
CA SER A 148 8.27 6.85 20.51
C SER A 148 9.21 6.98 19.32
N SER A 149 10.39 7.56 19.56
CA SER A 149 11.55 7.63 18.65
C SER A 149 12.70 6.80 19.17
#